data_AF-A0A9W4SY95-F1
#
_entry.id   AF-A0A9W4SY95-F1
#
_cell.length_a   1.000
_cell.length_b   1.000
_cell.length_c   1.000
_cell.angle_alpha   90.00
_cell.angle_beta   90.00
_cell.angle_gamma   90.00
#
_symmetry.space_group_name_H-M   'P 1'
#
loop_
_entity.id
_entity.type
_entity.pdbx_description
1 polymer ?
#
loop_
_entity_poly.entity_id
_entity_poly.type
_entity_poly.pdbx_seq_one_letter_code
_entity_poly.pdbx_strand_id
1 'polypeptide(L)'
;MSPISIFMQSTRIKKIKINRDPNVPVITEKELLANIPPHITYSAQTHYDFFNHGKSRFPSKVFHWNNFTEMVKNHNIDDVLKKYERPKITLGHAPVSTKEELTQIIEIQIINALTSKLNHDDIELCKLAENLLIDWNVVNNCDQVLASIALRTRRVLRLKEDDVIQAYRQNTGDFADNINEVYDYMCELGLKYSILTTYEYTWFLKRSEDDNSILLISPCQRTENNDPTILQSCNYLLHLSKNEPLMLPCPTVIKEIDYFRDDYLDYDSETFSGPSHKRLYSGSEEGNFEIKRFRHDESMLDGSLHHTNEDDNIIRGIMNWNKVIIKNEIGNSSNGIIYLVEYNGEELEIKFTERDDWRRADLEKEARIYKRLSNLQGIHIPQVKYIGFTLKGEKYVFATEHIKKTSRLLQRHKEKALNAIKEIHSAGIIHMDICESNFIVGHIDDKDEERVFVIGFYSSKDFKDEQHAPIASYHIYMESEKKKVENLFTQLQY
;
A
#
# COMPACT_ATOMS: atom_id res chain seq x y z
N MET A 1 16.78 -21.29 0.56
CA MET A 1 17.31 -20.56 -0.60
C MET A 1 17.22 -19.08 -0.29
N SER A 2 18.29 -18.31 -0.53
CA SER A 2 18.34 -16.87 -0.25
C SER A 2 17.28 -16.10 -1.08
N PRO A 3 16.58 -15.09 -0.53
CA PRO A 3 15.57 -14.29 -1.25
C PRO A 3 16.11 -13.55 -2.48
N ILE A 4 17.44 -13.49 -2.64
CA ILE A 4 18.13 -12.76 -3.70
C ILE A 4 17.88 -13.36 -5.10
N SER A 5 17.45 -14.64 -5.22
CA SER A 5 17.38 -15.31 -6.53
C SER A 5 16.14 -15.03 -7.36
N ILE A 6 15.13 -14.32 -6.85
CA ILE A 6 13.86 -14.07 -7.58
C ILE A 6 13.86 -12.72 -8.32
N PHE A 7 14.79 -11.81 -8.00
CA PHE A 7 14.81 -10.44 -8.54
C PHE A 7 15.53 -10.23 -9.89
N MET A 8 16.09 -11.28 -10.51
CA MET A 8 16.96 -11.13 -11.70
C MET A 8 16.33 -11.62 -13.00
N GLN A 9 15.16 -11.09 -13.36
CA GLN A 9 14.74 -11.00 -14.76
C GLN A 9 14.64 -9.53 -15.16
N SER A 10 15.79 -8.86 -15.25
CA SER A 10 15.89 -7.49 -15.77
C SER A 10 16.12 -7.50 -17.29
N THR A 11 15.36 -6.71 -18.04
CA THR A 11 15.69 -6.45 -19.45
C THR A 11 16.79 -5.39 -19.48
N ARG A 12 18.05 -5.81 -19.66
CA ARG A 12 19.18 -4.87 -19.76
C ARG A 12 19.03 -4.03 -21.03
N ILE A 13 18.97 -2.71 -20.89
CA ILE A 13 19.13 -1.80 -22.03
C ILE A 13 20.61 -1.80 -22.39
N LYS A 14 20.99 -2.66 -23.34
CA LYS A 14 22.33 -2.64 -23.92
C LYS A 14 22.57 -1.24 -24.50
N LYS A 15 23.75 -0.66 -24.21
CA LYS A 15 24.27 0.55 -24.88
C LYS A 15 23.97 0.46 -26.38
N ILE A 16 22.92 1.15 -26.85
CA ILE A 16 22.64 1.24 -28.28
C ILE A 16 23.78 2.08 -28.83
N LYS A 17 24.73 1.45 -29.53
CA LYS A 17 25.65 2.16 -30.42
C LYS A 17 24.77 2.77 -31.52
N ILE A 18 24.25 3.96 -31.26
CA ILE A 18 23.57 4.75 -32.27
C ILE A 18 24.64 5.13 -33.28
N ASN A 19 24.41 4.74 -34.53
CA ASN A 19 25.23 5.13 -35.67
C ASN A 19 25.26 6.66 -35.69
N ARG A 20 26.44 7.26 -35.46
CA ARG A 20 26.62 8.72 -35.47
C ARG A 20 26.19 9.25 -36.83
N ASP A 21 25.06 9.95 -36.86
CA ASP A 21 24.64 10.73 -38.03
C ASP A 21 25.48 12.01 -38.04
N PRO A 22 26.34 12.23 -39.06
CA PRO A 22 27.27 13.36 -39.10
C PRO A 22 26.58 14.73 -39.14
N ASN A 23 25.25 14.78 -39.30
CA ASN A 23 24.47 16.02 -39.38
C ASN A 23 23.76 16.43 -38.08
N VAL A 24 23.92 15.70 -36.97
CA VAL A 24 23.24 16.04 -35.70
C VAL A 24 24.06 17.08 -34.91
N PRO A 25 23.49 18.22 -34.49
CA PRO A 25 24.19 19.21 -33.69
C PRO A 25 24.59 18.62 -32.34
N VAL A 26 25.84 18.84 -31.97
CA VAL A 26 26.49 18.18 -30.85
C VAL A 26 26.70 19.18 -29.71
N ILE A 27 26.27 18.83 -28.50
CA ILE A 27 26.23 19.69 -27.31
C ILE A 27 27.18 19.19 -26.20
N THR A 28 27.58 20.06 -25.28
CA THR A 28 28.41 19.69 -24.11
C THR A 28 27.59 18.98 -23.02
N GLU A 29 28.26 18.38 -22.03
CA GLU A 29 27.60 17.77 -20.86
C GLU A 29 26.76 18.80 -20.12
N LYS A 30 27.33 19.99 -19.91
CA LYS A 30 26.66 21.12 -19.27
C LYS A 30 25.42 21.58 -20.04
N GLU A 31 25.52 21.68 -21.37
CA GLU A 31 24.36 22.03 -22.22
C GLU A 31 23.26 20.96 -22.20
N LEU A 32 23.64 19.68 -22.16
CA LEU A 32 22.68 18.58 -22.04
C LEU A 32 21.97 18.61 -20.69
N LEU A 33 22.73 18.79 -19.60
CA LEU A 33 22.18 18.86 -18.25
C LEU A 33 21.36 20.12 -18.01
N ALA A 34 21.69 21.25 -18.66
CA ALA A 34 20.90 22.47 -18.60
C ALA A 34 19.58 22.41 -19.41
N ASN A 35 19.34 21.31 -20.11
CA ASN A 35 18.16 21.17 -20.96
C ASN A 35 16.91 20.87 -20.10
N ILE A 36 15.82 21.59 -20.37
CA ILE A 36 14.55 21.45 -19.65
C ILE A 36 13.69 20.44 -20.41
N PRO A 37 13.29 19.31 -19.78
CA PRO A 37 12.37 18.37 -20.44
C PRO A 37 11.03 19.05 -20.80
N PRO A 38 10.41 18.68 -21.93
CA PRO A 38 9.19 19.32 -22.42
C PRO A 38 8.01 19.06 -21.49
N HIS A 39 7.06 20.01 -21.41
CA HIS A 39 5.83 19.83 -20.65
C HIS A 39 4.93 18.73 -21.25
N ILE A 40 4.23 17.96 -20.40
CA ILE A 40 3.24 16.94 -20.80
C ILE A 40 1.83 17.33 -20.36
N THR A 41 0.82 16.89 -21.09
CA THR A 41 -0.59 17.02 -20.66
C THR A 41 -1.15 15.65 -20.34
N TYR A 42 -2.09 15.57 -19.40
CA TYR A 42 -2.77 14.31 -19.04
C TYR A 42 -4.20 14.29 -19.58
N SER A 43 -4.65 13.13 -20.06
CA SER A 43 -6.05 12.91 -20.44
C SER A 43 -6.97 12.98 -19.22
N ALA A 44 -8.21 13.44 -19.41
CA ALA A 44 -9.23 13.45 -18.37
C ALA A 44 -9.63 12.03 -17.89
N GLN A 45 -9.34 10.99 -18.68
CA GLN A 45 -9.80 9.61 -18.44
C GLN A 45 -8.72 8.65 -17.88
N THR A 46 -7.56 9.15 -17.45
CA THR A 46 -6.45 8.26 -17.03
C THR A 46 -6.79 7.36 -15.85
N HIS A 47 -6.33 6.12 -15.95
CA HIS A 47 -6.59 5.03 -15.00
C HIS A 47 -5.86 5.26 -13.67
N TYR A 48 -6.46 4.73 -12.60
CA TYR A 48 -5.91 4.76 -11.25
C TYR A 48 -4.87 3.65 -11.15
N ASP A 49 -3.63 3.97 -10.77
CA ASP A 49 -2.65 2.93 -10.40
C ASP A 49 -2.82 2.61 -8.92
N PHE A 50 -3.12 1.35 -8.58
CA PHE A 50 -3.11 0.85 -7.20
C PHE A 50 -1.71 0.36 -6.81
N PHE A 51 -1.27 0.59 -5.57
CA PHE A 51 0.06 0.18 -5.09
C PHE A 51 0.03 -0.66 -3.81
N ASN A 52 0.98 -1.60 -3.77
CA ASN A 52 1.25 -2.53 -2.68
C ASN A 52 1.76 -1.78 -1.46
N HIS A 53 1.04 -1.85 -0.34
CA HIS A 53 1.66 -1.59 0.96
C HIS A 53 2.13 -2.94 1.50
N GLY A 54 3.24 -3.44 0.95
CA GLY A 54 4.05 -4.45 1.62
C GLY A 54 4.69 -3.79 2.84
N LYS A 55 3.92 -3.65 3.91
CA LYS A 55 4.32 -2.89 5.10
C LYS A 55 5.30 -3.69 5.94
N SER A 56 6.59 -3.65 5.59
CA SER A 56 7.63 -4.25 6.44
C SER A 56 8.48 -3.22 7.17
N ARG A 57 8.81 -2.07 6.55
CA ARG A 57 9.69 -1.04 7.13
C ARG A 57 9.21 0.40 6.85
N PHE A 58 9.39 1.28 7.83
CA PHE A 58 9.06 2.71 7.78
C PHE A 58 10.22 3.53 8.35
N PRO A 59 10.43 4.78 7.89
CA PRO A 59 11.39 5.66 8.52
C PRO A 59 10.89 6.04 9.92
N SER A 60 11.78 6.03 10.91
CA SER A 60 11.46 6.45 12.27
C SER A 60 11.12 7.95 12.33
N LYS A 61 11.80 8.74 11.50
CA LYS A 61 11.60 10.18 11.33
C LYS A 61 11.87 10.58 9.89
N VAL A 62 11.14 11.61 9.46
CA VAL A 62 11.33 12.24 8.16
C VAL A 62 11.68 13.71 8.35
N PHE A 63 12.73 14.16 7.68
CA PHE A 63 13.20 15.55 7.71
C PHE A 63 13.41 16.12 6.32
N HIS A 64 13.43 17.44 6.21
CA HIS A 64 13.79 18.09 4.97
C HIS A 64 15.28 17.91 4.66
N TRP A 65 15.59 17.62 3.41
CA TRP A 65 16.93 17.73 2.86
C TRP A 65 17.17 19.16 2.33
N ASN A 66 17.20 20.13 3.24
CA ASN A 66 17.17 21.56 2.91
C ASN A 66 18.34 22.04 2.04
N ASN A 67 19.53 21.45 2.19
CA ASN A 67 20.71 21.86 1.44
C ASN A 67 20.87 21.12 0.09
N PHE A 68 19.96 20.23 -0.29
CA PHE A 68 20.06 19.47 -1.54
C PHE A 68 20.23 20.38 -2.76
N THR A 69 19.37 21.40 -2.89
CA THR A 69 19.40 22.34 -4.02
C THR A 69 20.73 23.08 -4.11
N GLU A 70 21.30 23.52 -2.98
CA GLU A 70 22.60 24.18 -2.92
C GLU A 70 23.73 23.22 -3.26
N MET A 71 23.66 21.98 -2.78
CA MET A 71 24.62 20.91 -3.10
C MET A 71 24.67 20.61 -4.61
N VAL A 72 23.51 20.55 -5.28
CA VAL A 72 23.44 20.39 -6.74
C VAL A 72 24.08 21.57 -7.46
N LYS A 73 23.82 22.82 -7.03
CA LYS A 73 24.41 24.02 -7.64
C LYS A 73 25.92 24.09 -7.48
N ASN A 74 26.44 23.61 -6.35
CA ASN A 74 27.86 23.57 -6.07
C ASN A 74 28.57 22.36 -6.70
N HIS A 75 27.82 21.41 -7.28
CA HIS A 75 28.40 20.28 -7.99
C HIS A 75 28.99 20.74 -9.32
N ASN A 76 30.31 20.66 -9.43
CA ASN A 76 31.00 21.03 -10.66
C ASN A 76 30.70 20.01 -11.75
N ILE A 77 30.08 20.47 -12.83
CA ILE A 77 29.90 19.69 -14.06
C ILE A 77 31.12 20.02 -14.92
N ASP A 78 32.02 19.04 -15.06
CA ASP A 78 33.16 19.21 -15.95
C ASP A 78 32.64 19.48 -17.37
N ASP A 79 33.03 20.62 -17.96
CA ASP A 79 32.85 20.89 -19.40
C ASP A 79 33.83 19.98 -20.17
N VAL A 80 33.59 18.67 -20.13
CA VAL A 80 34.39 17.71 -20.89
C VAL A 80 34.15 18.00 -22.38
N LEU A 81 35.22 17.98 -23.19
CA LEU A 81 35.20 18.07 -24.66
C LEU A 81 34.31 17.00 -25.34
N LYS A 82 33.68 16.10 -24.57
CA LYS A 82 32.72 15.11 -25.03
C LYS A 82 31.48 15.81 -25.55
N LYS A 83 31.00 15.28 -26.65
CA LYS A 83 30.08 15.94 -27.56
C LYS A 83 28.90 14.99 -27.72
N TYR A 84 27.73 15.39 -27.23
CA TYR A 84 26.52 14.58 -27.15
C TYR A 84 25.51 14.99 -28.21
N GLU A 85 24.80 14.03 -28.80
CA GLU A 85 23.69 14.36 -29.69
C GLU A 85 22.59 15.08 -28.93
N ARG A 86 22.03 16.15 -29.50
CA ARG A 86 20.84 16.78 -28.91
C ARG A 86 19.68 15.77 -28.89
N PRO A 87 18.91 15.65 -27.78
CA PRO A 87 17.73 14.80 -27.75
C PRO A 87 16.77 15.16 -28.89
N LYS A 88 16.43 14.20 -29.76
CA LYS A 88 15.39 14.38 -30.79
C LYS A 88 14.04 14.18 -30.12
N ILE A 89 13.20 15.21 -30.10
CA ILE A 89 11.90 15.16 -29.42
C ILE A 89 10.79 15.40 -30.43
N THR A 90 9.96 14.37 -30.62
CA THR A 90 8.56 14.52 -31.00
C THR A 90 7.76 13.85 -29.90
N LEU A 91 7.33 14.61 -28.90
CA LEU A 91 6.15 14.22 -28.15
C LEU A 91 4.97 14.40 -29.12
N GLY A 92 4.20 13.34 -29.35
CA GLY A 92 2.91 13.51 -30.02
C GLY A 92 2.06 14.49 -29.20
N HIS A 93 1.26 15.32 -29.85
CA HIS A 93 0.35 16.27 -29.19
C HIS A 93 -0.77 15.60 -28.36
N ALA A 94 -0.78 14.26 -28.27
CA ALA A 94 -1.77 13.50 -27.53
C ALA A 94 -1.49 13.59 -26.02
N PRO A 95 -2.51 13.86 -25.18
CA PRO A 95 -2.36 13.81 -23.74
C PRO A 95 -2.00 12.40 -23.26
N VAL A 96 -1.08 12.31 -22.31
CA VAL A 96 -0.69 11.06 -21.64
C VAL A 96 -1.92 10.45 -20.97
N SER A 97 -2.20 9.21 -21.33
CA SER A 97 -3.39 8.45 -20.95
C SER A 97 -3.08 7.23 -20.09
N THR A 98 -1.87 6.65 -20.24
CA THR A 98 -1.45 5.42 -19.54
C THR A 98 -0.10 5.57 -18.81
N LYS A 99 0.19 4.65 -17.87
CA LYS A 99 1.49 4.58 -17.17
C LYS A 99 2.62 4.20 -18.14
N GLU A 100 2.33 3.38 -19.14
CA GLU A 100 3.28 2.96 -20.17
C GLU A 100 3.75 4.15 -20.99
N GLU A 101 2.83 5.04 -21.41
CA GLU A 101 3.17 6.28 -22.11
C GLU A 101 4.04 7.20 -21.25
N LEU A 102 3.71 7.36 -19.97
CA LEU A 102 4.53 8.12 -19.03
C LEU A 102 5.94 7.52 -18.88
N THR A 103 6.02 6.20 -18.78
CA THR A 103 7.29 5.47 -18.66
C THR A 103 8.16 5.69 -19.89
N GLN A 104 7.57 5.62 -21.09
CA GLN A 104 8.29 5.90 -22.35
C GLN A 104 8.79 7.35 -22.43
N ILE A 105 7.99 8.31 -21.98
CA ILE A 105 8.41 9.72 -21.93
C ILE A 105 9.60 9.89 -20.99
N ILE A 106 9.53 9.35 -19.77
CA ILE A 106 10.62 9.43 -18.79
C ILE A 106 11.88 8.73 -19.32
N GLU A 107 11.71 7.57 -19.96
CA GLU A 107 12.79 6.82 -20.59
C GLU A 107 13.52 7.67 -21.63
N ILE A 108 12.78 8.34 -22.52
CA ILE A 108 13.36 9.17 -23.59
C ILE A 108 13.97 10.46 -23.04
N GLN A 109 13.27 11.15 -22.14
CA GLN A 109 13.62 12.53 -21.73
C GLN A 109 14.63 12.59 -20.59
N ILE A 110 14.58 11.62 -19.67
CA ILE A 110 15.40 11.62 -18.46
C ILE A 110 16.41 10.47 -18.53
N ILE A 111 15.95 9.22 -18.62
CA ILE A 111 16.82 8.04 -18.50
C ILE A 111 17.86 7.98 -19.62
N ASN A 112 17.46 8.17 -20.88
CA ASN A 112 18.37 8.15 -22.02
C ASN A 112 19.37 9.31 -22.00
N ALA A 113 18.96 10.48 -21.51
CA ALA A 113 19.86 11.61 -21.31
C ALA A 113 20.93 11.27 -20.26
N LEU A 114 20.55 10.56 -19.19
CA LEU A 114 21.46 10.16 -18.13
C LEU A 114 22.39 8.98 -18.51
N THR A 115 21.90 7.97 -19.23
CA THR A 115 22.64 6.72 -19.52
C THR A 115 23.54 6.76 -20.74
N SER A 116 23.08 7.37 -21.84
CA SER A 116 23.81 7.30 -23.11
C SER A 116 24.85 8.41 -23.28
N LYS A 117 24.79 9.44 -22.42
CA LYS A 117 25.40 10.76 -22.68
C LYS A 117 25.99 11.45 -21.44
N LEU A 118 26.13 10.79 -20.31
CA LEU A 118 26.86 11.35 -19.15
C LEU A 118 28.04 10.43 -18.81
N ASN A 119 29.04 10.93 -18.08
CA ASN A 119 30.30 10.25 -17.73
C ASN A 119 30.16 9.06 -16.75
N HIS A 120 29.11 8.29 -16.95
CA HIS A 120 28.67 7.14 -16.18
C HIS A 120 28.97 5.87 -16.96
N ASP A 121 30.20 5.75 -17.49
CA ASP A 121 30.58 4.61 -18.33
C ASP A 121 30.49 3.25 -17.59
N ASP A 122 30.46 3.32 -16.26
CA ASP A 122 30.49 2.25 -15.27
C ASP A 122 29.17 2.02 -14.50
N ILE A 123 28.12 2.79 -14.81
CA ILE A 123 26.78 2.54 -14.28
C ILE A 123 25.75 2.43 -15.41
N GLU A 124 24.76 1.57 -15.22
CA GLU A 124 23.68 1.32 -16.17
C GLU A 124 22.32 1.51 -15.48
N LEU A 125 21.33 2.06 -16.19
CA LEU A 125 19.96 2.07 -15.69
C LEU A 125 19.21 0.87 -16.26
N CYS A 126 18.81 -0.04 -15.38
CA CYS A 126 18.07 -1.25 -15.72
C CYS A 126 16.59 -1.06 -15.39
N LYS A 127 15.73 -1.30 -16.38
CA LYS A 127 14.29 -1.40 -16.18
C LYS A 127 13.98 -2.76 -15.57
N LEU A 128 13.24 -2.73 -14.47
CA LEU A 128 12.74 -3.93 -13.82
C LEU A 128 11.52 -4.48 -14.61
N ALA A 129 11.29 -5.79 -14.57
CA ALA A 129 10.14 -6.41 -15.23
C ALA A 129 8.80 -5.84 -14.71
N GLU A 130 7.74 -6.00 -15.49
CA GLU A 130 6.40 -5.48 -15.18
C GLU A 130 5.93 -5.92 -13.78
N ASN A 131 5.29 -4.99 -13.03
CA ASN A 131 4.71 -5.14 -11.69
C ASN A 131 5.63 -4.98 -10.46
N LEU A 132 6.78 -4.29 -10.57
CA LEU A 132 7.64 -3.99 -9.42
C LEU A 132 7.39 -2.57 -8.84
N LEU A 133 7.57 -2.43 -7.51
CA LEU A 133 7.40 -1.19 -6.71
C LEU A 133 8.28 -0.03 -7.21
N ILE A 134 9.42 -0.40 -7.82
CA ILE A 134 10.45 0.45 -8.40
C ILE A 134 10.54 0.16 -9.89
N ASP A 135 10.56 1.21 -10.71
CA ASP A 135 10.55 1.08 -12.17
C ASP A 135 11.98 0.96 -12.75
N TRP A 136 12.96 1.62 -12.14
CA TRP A 136 14.35 1.58 -12.58
C TRP A 136 15.35 1.43 -11.43
N ASN A 137 16.38 0.63 -11.68
CA ASN A 137 17.57 0.52 -10.83
C ASN A 137 18.78 1.11 -11.54
N VAL A 138 19.62 1.81 -10.78
CA VAL A 138 20.97 2.20 -11.18
C VAL A 138 21.90 1.11 -10.70
N VAL A 139 22.58 0.42 -11.61
CA VAL A 139 23.50 -0.68 -11.31
C VAL A 139 24.91 -0.33 -11.73
N ASN A 140 25.92 -0.79 -11.01
CA ASN A 140 27.32 -0.68 -11.45
C ASN A 140 27.76 -1.88 -12.30
N ASN A 141 29.00 -1.85 -12.78
CA ASN A 141 29.64 -2.95 -13.53
C ASN A 141 29.65 -4.31 -12.80
N CYS A 142 29.44 -4.34 -11.49
CA CYS A 142 29.37 -5.56 -10.68
C CYS A 142 27.92 -6.04 -10.45
N ASP A 143 26.95 -5.51 -11.19
CA ASP A 143 25.51 -5.78 -11.05
C ASP A 143 24.95 -5.39 -9.65
N GLN A 144 25.65 -4.52 -8.91
CA GLN A 144 25.19 -4.00 -7.62
C GLN A 144 24.29 -2.78 -7.83
N VAL A 145 23.10 -2.78 -7.21
CA VAL A 145 22.18 -1.63 -7.23
C VAL A 145 22.72 -0.53 -6.32
N LEU A 146 22.87 0.67 -6.87
CA LEU A 146 23.38 1.87 -6.20
C LEU A 146 22.29 2.85 -5.79
N ALA A 147 21.25 2.95 -6.62
CA ALA A 147 20.09 3.80 -6.40
C ALA A 147 18.87 3.27 -7.17
N SER A 148 17.70 3.79 -6.85
CA SER A 148 16.44 3.46 -7.51
C SER A 148 15.68 4.70 -7.99
N ILE A 149 14.83 4.52 -9.00
CA ILE A 149 13.92 5.54 -9.50
C ILE A 149 12.51 4.94 -9.54
N ALA A 150 11.61 5.54 -8.78
CA ALA A 150 10.20 5.23 -8.69
C ALA A 150 9.37 6.25 -9.49
N LEU A 151 8.48 5.75 -10.34
CA LEU A 151 7.62 6.54 -11.21
C LEU A 151 6.18 6.46 -10.71
N ARG A 152 5.51 7.62 -10.63
CA ARG A 152 4.08 7.71 -10.26
C ARG A 152 3.35 8.63 -11.21
N THR A 153 2.07 8.43 -11.47
CA THR A 153 1.30 9.42 -12.25
C THR A 153 0.96 10.63 -11.37
N ARG A 154 0.81 11.83 -11.96
CA ARG A 154 0.38 13.03 -11.20
C ARG A 154 -0.94 12.85 -10.46
N ARG A 155 -1.80 11.93 -10.92
CA ARG A 155 -3.07 11.64 -10.23
C ARG A 155 -2.90 10.91 -8.92
N VAL A 156 -1.81 10.16 -8.76
CA VAL A 156 -1.44 9.41 -7.55
C VAL A 156 -0.85 10.38 -6.53
N LEU A 157 0.20 11.14 -6.90
CA LEU A 157 0.83 12.11 -6.00
C LEU A 157 0.27 13.52 -6.20
N ARG A 158 -0.91 13.78 -5.59
CA ARG A 158 -1.57 15.11 -5.64
C ARG A 158 -1.11 16.00 -4.48
N LEU A 159 0.10 16.55 -4.59
CA LEU A 159 0.55 17.55 -3.63
C LEU A 159 -0.08 18.91 -3.96
N LYS A 160 -0.90 19.40 -3.03
CA LYS A 160 -1.37 20.79 -2.99
C LYS A 160 -0.52 21.66 -2.08
N GLU A 161 0.28 21.04 -1.21
CA GLU A 161 1.10 21.70 -0.20
C GLU A 161 2.54 21.76 -0.69
N ASP A 162 3.19 22.92 -0.48
CA ASP A 162 4.60 23.11 -0.85
C ASP A 162 5.55 22.42 0.15
N ASP A 163 5.08 22.11 1.37
CA ASP A 163 5.86 21.44 2.41
C ASP A 163 5.74 19.91 2.34
N VAL A 164 6.84 19.27 1.94
CA VAL A 164 6.96 17.81 1.82
C VAL A 164 6.81 17.06 3.15
N ILE A 165 7.16 17.65 4.28
CA ILE A 165 7.05 17.02 5.61
C ILE A 165 5.61 17.11 6.10
N GLN A 166 4.95 18.23 5.86
CA GLN A 166 3.51 18.34 6.15
C GLN A 166 2.74 17.31 5.31
N ALA A 167 3.02 17.23 4.01
CA ALA A 167 2.38 16.27 3.13
C ALA A 167 2.63 14.82 3.52
N TYR A 168 3.84 14.50 4.00
CA TYR A 168 4.15 13.17 4.55
C TYR A 168 3.37 12.90 5.84
N ARG A 169 3.29 13.84 6.78
CA ARG A 169 2.55 13.66 8.04
C ARG A 169 1.05 13.50 7.84
N GLN A 170 0.48 14.22 6.89
CA GLN A 170 -0.95 14.19 6.57
C GLN A 170 -1.30 13.10 5.54
N ASN A 171 -0.29 12.43 4.98
CA ASN A 171 -0.41 11.50 3.86
C ASN A 171 -1.23 12.08 2.69
N THR A 172 -0.99 13.36 2.36
CA THR A 172 -1.75 14.09 1.34
C THR A 172 -1.57 13.43 -0.02
N GLY A 173 -2.64 12.87 -0.57
CA GLY A 173 -2.59 12.14 -1.85
C GLY A 173 -1.63 10.95 -1.81
N ASP A 174 -1.70 10.16 -0.74
CA ASP A 174 -0.91 8.94 -0.53
C ASP A 174 0.61 9.15 -0.55
N PHE A 175 1.07 10.39 -0.33
CA PHE A 175 2.49 10.75 -0.41
C PHE A 175 3.35 9.95 0.56
N ALA A 176 2.91 9.79 1.81
CA ALA A 176 3.64 9.04 2.83
C ALA A 176 3.75 7.56 2.46
N ASP A 177 2.67 7.00 1.93
CA ASP A 177 2.65 5.61 1.49
C ASP A 177 3.63 5.33 0.33
N ASN A 178 3.68 6.23 -0.66
CA ASN A 178 4.64 6.14 -1.76
C ASN A 178 6.09 6.32 -1.26
N ILE A 179 6.33 7.24 -0.32
CA ILE A 179 7.65 7.40 0.30
C ILE A 179 8.05 6.14 1.07
N ASN A 180 7.14 5.55 1.83
CA ASN A 180 7.39 4.35 2.62
C ASN A 180 7.69 3.14 1.74
N GLU A 181 7.00 3.01 0.61
CA GLU A 181 7.23 1.98 -0.38
C GLU A 181 8.66 2.07 -0.95
N VAL A 182 9.09 3.27 -1.35
CA VAL A 182 10.45 3.52 -1.83
C VAL A 182 11.47 3.26 -0.71
N TYR A 183 11.16 3.70 0.52
CA TYR A 183 12.03 3.52 1.67
C TYR A 183 12.23 2.04 2.05
N ASP A 184 11.19 1.22 1.98
CA ASP A 184 11.30 -0.22 2.25
C ASP A 184 12.27 -0.89 1.27
N TYR A 185 12.14 -0.55 -0.03
CA TYR A 185 13.07 -1.02 -1.05
C TYR A 185 14.52 -0.54 -0.80
N MET A 186 14.69 0.73 -0.42
CA MET A 186 16.00 1.26 -0.04
C MET A 186 16.58 0.50 1.16
N CYS A 187 15.74 0.12 2.12
CA CYS A 187 16.15 -0.66 3.28
C CYS A 187 16.55 -2.09 2.92
N GLU A 188 15.79 -2.75 2.03
CA GLU A 188 16.04 -4.12 1.60
C GLU A 188 17.39 -4.26 0.88
N LEU A 189 17.69 -3.31 -0.03
CA LEU A 189 18.91 -3.33 -0.82
C LEU A 189 20.06 -2.52 -0.23
N GLY A 190 19.87 -1.90 0.94
CA GLY A 190 20.89 -1.05 1.57
C GLY A 190 21.19 0.24 0.79
N LEU A 191 20.25 0.72 -0.03
CA LEU A 191 20.42 1.95 -0.81
C LEU A 191 20.41 3.16 0.11
N LYS A 192 21.30 4.11 -0.18
CA LYS A 192 21.34 5.42 0.50
C LYS A 192 20.44 6.45 -0.19
N TYR A 193 20.29 6.33 -1.51
CA TYR A 193 19.63 7.31 -2.36
C TYR A 193 18.55 6.71 -3.23
N SER A 194 17.48 7.47 -3.46
CA SER A 194 16.41 7.14 -4.40
C SER A 194 15.74 8.39 -4.98
N ILE A 195 15.01 8.23 -6.08
CA ILE A 195 14.25 9.27 -6.76
C ILE A 195 12.79 8.83 -6.84
N LEU A 196 11.87 9.71 -6.44
CA LEU A 196 10.44 9.56 -6.69
C LEU A 196 10.00 10.66 -7.66
N THR A 197 9.43 10.31 -8.82
CA THR A 197 9.04 11.31 -9.82
C THR A 197 7.67 11.04 -10.46
N THR A 198 6.94 12.10 -10.75
CA THR A 198 5.75 12.08 -11.59
C THR A 198 5.97 12.62 -12.99
N TYR A 199 7.23 12.70 -13.43
CA TYR A 199 7.69 13.52 -14.54
C TYR A 199 7.52 15.02 -14.33
N GLU A 200 6.41 15.53 -13.79
CA GLU A 200 6.22 16.96 -13.52
C GLU A 200 6.84 17.42 -12.20
N TYR A 201 6.80 16.54 -11.20
CA TYR A 201 7.30 16.78 -9.85
C TYR A 201 8.26 15.67 -9.45
N THR A 202 9.38 16.02 -8.83
CA THR A 202 10.38 15.05 -8.39
C THR A 202 10.87 15.34 -6.98
N TRP A 203 11.03 14.28 -6.20
CA TRP A 203 11.59 14.28 -4.85
C TRP A 203 12.82 13.36 -4.81
N PHE A 204 13.88 13.83 -4.18
CA PHE A 204 15.10 13.09 -3.95
C PHE A 204 15.16 12.64 -2.50
N LEU A 205 15.48 11.37 -2.30
CA LEU A 205 15.46 10.71 -0.99
C LEU A 205 16.89 10.36 -0.58
N LYS A 206 17.24 10.63 0.68
CA LYS A 206 18.51 10.25 1.31
C LYS A 206 18.24 9.60 2.67
N ARG A 207 18.83 8.43 2.93
CA ARG A 207 18.90 7.87 4.29
C ARG A 207 20.03 8.53 5.07
N SER A 208 19.76 8.87 6.34
CA SER A 208 20.75 9.52 7.19
C SER A 208 21.90 8.57 7.53
N GLU A 209 23.12 9.11 7.59
CA GLU A 209 24.34 8.36 7.95
C GLU A 209 24.44 8.13 9.46
N ASP A 210 23.91 9.06 10.25
CA ASP A 210 23.94 8.99 11.72
C ASP A 210 22.92 7.99 12.24
N ASP A 211 21.77 7.88 11.56
CA ASP A 211 20.68 6.98 11.90
C ASP A 211 19.98 6.50 10.61
N ASN A 212 20.30 5.27 10.24
CA ASN A 212 19.79 4.59 9.05
C ASN A 212 18.26 4.46 8.98
N SER A 213 17.55 4.72 10.10
CA SER A 213 16.10 4.76 10.19
C SER A 213 15.49 6.12 9.83
N ILE A 214 16.31 7.17 9.69
CA ILE A 214 15.87 8.52 9.35
C ILE A 214 15.94 8.73 7.84
N LEU A 215 14.88 9.32 7.29
CA LEU A 215 14.76 9.67 5.88
C LEU A 215 14.76 11.19 5.68
N LEU A 216 15.57 11.65 4.73
CA LEU A 216 15.66 13.03 4.29
C LEU A 216 15.02 13.14 2.91
N ILE A 217 14.11 14.10 2.73
CA ILE A 217 13.41 14.34 1.46
C ILE A 217 13.71 15.75 0.97
N SER A 218 14.15 15.88 -0.29
CA SER A 218 14.39 17.19 -0.91
C SER A 218 13.09 18.01 -1.04
N PRO A 219 13.20 19.34 -1.17
CA PRO A 219 12.09 20.14 -1.69
C PRO A 219 11.57 19.56 -3.01
N CYS A 220 10.28 19.76 -3.27
CA CYS A 220 9.65 19.37 -4.53
C CYS A 220 10.29 20.14 -5.69
N GLN A 221 10.85 19.42 -6.67
CA GLN A 221 11.41 20.02 -7.87
C GLN A 221 10.46 19.84 -9.04
N ARG A 222 10.06 20.95 -9.66
CA ARG A 222 9.27 20.94 -10.89
C ARG A 222 10.18 20.74 -12.09
N THR A 223 9.71 20.03 -13.10
CA THR A 223 10.49 19.76 -14.31
C THR A 223 10.78 21.00 -15.15
N GLU A 224 9.95 22.03 -15.04
CA GLU A 224 10.18 23.34 -15.66
C GLU A 224 11.27 24.16 -14.96
N ASN A 225 11.71 23.77 -13.76
CA ASN A 225 12.74 24.51 -13.02
C ASN A 225 14.08 24.42 -13.76
N ASN A 226 14.81 25.55 -13.78
CA ASN A 226 16.09 25.69 -14.47
C ASN A 226 17.28 25.99 -13.55
N ASP A 227 17.07 26.02 -12.23
CA ASP A 227 18.09 26.39 -11.26
C ASP A 227 17.96 25.61 -9.93
N PRO A 228 18.46 24.36 -9.87
CA PRO A 228 19.01 23.55 -10.95
C PRO A 228 17.90 22.88 -11.81
N THR A 229 18.26 22.37 -12.98
CA THR A 229 17.37 21.51 -13.77
C THR A 229 17.22 20.14 -13.14
N ILE A 230 16.18 19.40 -13.57
CA ILE A 230 15.97 18.03 -13.11
C ILE A 230 17.13 17.10 -13.52
N LEU A 231 17.70 17.31 -14.71
CA LEU A 231 18.83 16.50 -15.20
C LEU A 231 20.09 16.75 -14.37
N GLN A 232 20.38 18.00 -13.99
CA GLN A 232 21.49 18.32 -13.08
C GLN A 232 21.32 17.63 -11.72
N SER A 233 20.09 17.62 -11.21
CA SER A 233 19.76 17.06 -9.89
C SER A 233 19.84 15.54 -9.90
N CYS A 234 19.31 14.88 -10.95
CA CYS A 234 19.48 13.45 -11.16
C CYS A 234 20.95 13.07 -11.33
N ASN A 235 21.72 13.81 -12.14
CA ASN A 235 23.15 13.54 -12.34
C ASN A 235 23.93 13.64 -11.01
N TYR A 236 23.63 14.66 -10.20
CA TYR A 236 24.24 14.81 -8.89
C TYR A 236 23.93 13.64 -7.96
N LEU A 237 22.67 13.18 -7.89
CA LEU A 237 22.31 12.03 -7.07
C LEU A 237 23.01 10.74 -7.54
N LEU A 238 23.10 10.52 -8.86
CA LEU A 238 23.84 9.39 -9.41
C LEU A 238 25.33 9.46 -9.05
N HIS A 239 25.93 10.64 -9.09
CA HIS A 239 27.30 10.88 -8.64
C HIS A 239 27.47 10.52 -7.15
N LEU A 240 26.56 10.93 -6.27
CA LEU A 240 26.61 10.55 -4.85
C LEU A 240 26.47 9.03 -4.66
N SER A 241 25.50 8.42 -5.34
CA SER A 241 25.19 6.99 -5.24
C SER A 241 26.36 6.10 -5.69
N LYS A 242 27.17 6.60 -6.62
CA LYS A 242 28.38 5.94 -7.10
C LYS A 242 29.57 6.06 -6.15
N ASN A 243 29.76 7.25 -5.56
CA ASN A 243 30.96 7.56 -4.79
C ASN A 243 30.82 7.27 -3.29
N GLU A 244 29.59 7.04 -2.82
CA GLU A 244 29.32 6.73 -1.42
C GLU A 244 28.99 5.25 -1.23
N PRO A 245 29.43 4.63 -0.12
CA PRO A 245 29.16 3.23 0.14
C PRO A 245 27.66 2.98 0.39
N LEU A 246 27.21 1.79 0.02
CA LEU A 246 25.89 1.30 0.43
C LEU A 246 25.80 1.22 1.96
N MET A 247 24.58 1.34 2.45
CA MET A 247 24.27 1.17 3.86
C MET A 247 24.04 -0.29 4.18
N LEU A 248 24.13 -0.65 5.46
CA LEU A 248 23.65 -1.94 5.92
C LEU A 248 22.14 -2.04 5.65
N PRO A 249 21.66 -3.15 5.06
CA PRO A 249 20.23 -3.41 4.94
C PRO A 249 19.56 -3.34 6.31
N CYS A 250 18.37 -2.74 6.40
CA CYS A 250 17.65 -2.71 7.66
C CYS A 250 17.09 -4.11 7.96
N PRO A 251 17.31 -4.66 9.16
CA PRO A 251 16.68 -5.91 9.55
C PRO A 251 15.15 -5.76 9.45
N THR A 252 14.50 -6.76 8.86
CA THR A 252 13.04 -6.84 8.88
C THR A 252 12.59 -6.83 10.34
N VAL A 253 11.65 -5.97 10.70
CA VAL A 253 10.97 -6.10 12.00
C VAL A 253 10.16 -7.38 11.91
N ILE A 254 10.75 -8.50 12.34
CA ILE A 254 10.01 -9.73 12.59
C ILE A 254 9.11 -9.38 13.77
N LYS A 255 7.82 -9.12 13.52
CA LYS A 255 6.83 -9.40 14.56
C LYS A 255 7.04 -10.88 14.89
N GLU A 256 7.41 -11.20 16.13
CA GLU A 256 7.39 -12.59 16.60
C GLU A 256 6.01 -13.15 16.29
N ILE A 257 5.93 -13.92 15.21
CA ILE A 257 4.80 -14.80 14.94
C ILE A 257 5.02 -15.93 15.92
N ASP A 258 4.25 -15.90 16.99
CA ASP A 258 4.11 -17.02 17.91
C ASP A 258 3.67 -18.22 17.06
N TYR A 259 4.59 -19.14 16.80
CA TYR A 259 4.35 -20.36 16.03
C TYR A 259 3.42 -21.27 16.84
N PHE A 260 2.12 -21.05 16.77
CA PHE A 260 1.18 -22.16 16.89
C PHE A 260 1.25 -22.96 15.59
N ARG A 261 1.90 -24.11 15.76
CA ARG A 261 2.14 -25.17 14.80
C ARG A 261 0.79 -25.78 14.39
N ASP A 262 0.20 -25.30 13.30
CA ASP A 262 -0.89 -26.02 12.63
C ASP A 262 -0.29 -26.85 11.49
N ASP A 263 -0.31 -28.17 11.69
CA ASP A 263 -0.01 -29.19 10.70
C ASP A 263 -0.97 -29.06 9.50
N TYR A 264 -0.46 -28.57 8.36
CA TYR A 264 -1.17 -28.67 7.09
C TYR A 264 -1.10 -30.12 6.60
N LEU A 265 -2.22 -30.84 6.72
CA LEU A 265 -2.46 -32.01 5.90
C LEU A 265 -2.78 -31.59 4.47
N ASP A 266 -1.92 -32.03 3.57
CA ASP A 266 -2.09 -32.08 2.12
C ASP A 266 -3.45 -32.70 1.77
N TYR A 267 -4.25 -32.01 0.97
CA TYR A 267 -5.37 -32.62 0.26
C TYR A 267 -5.12 -32.45 -1.24
N ASP A 268 -4.45 -33.45 -1.79
CA ASP A 268 -4.42 -33.72 -3.22
C ASP A 268 -5.85 -33.84 -3.75
N SER A 269 -6.10 -33.12 -4.84
CA SER A 269 -7.29 -33.20 -5.64
C SER A 269 -7.26 -34.47 -6.49
N GLU A 270 -8.07 -35.48 -6.17
CA GLU A 270 -8.44 -36.50 -7.16
C GLU A 270 -9.95 -36.78 -7.19
N THR A 271 -10.52 -36.39 -8.33
CA THR A 271 -11.52 -37.08 -9.16
C THR A 271 -12.28 -38.28 -8.59
N PHE A 272 -13.61 -38.13 -8.62
CA PHE A 272 -14.63 -39.17 -8.55
C PHE A 272 -14.32 -40.42 -9.40
N SER A 273 -14.33 -41.61 -8.79
CA SER A 273 -15.01 -42.80 -9.32
C SER A 273 -15.13 -43.96 -8.31
N GLY A 274 -16.36 -44.44 -8.10
CA GLY A 274 -16.68 -45.86 -7.86
C GLY A 274 -16.46 -46.50 -6.48
N PRO A 275 -17.48 -47.13 -5.85
CA PRO A 275 -17.37 -47.77 -4.54
C PRO A 275 -17.09 -49.28 -4.65
N SER A 276 -16.28 -49.85 -3.73
CA SER A 276 -16.34 -51.28 -3.36
C SER A 276 -15.48 -51.65 -2.14
N HIS A 277 -16.18 -52.17 -1.12
CA HIS A 277 -15.85 -53.33 -0.28
C HIS A 277 -14.59 -53.42 0.63
N LYS A 278 -14.92 -53.65 1.93
CA LYS A 278 -14.36 -54.64 2.90
C LYS A 278 -13.08 -54.32 3.71
N ARG A 279 -13.33 -54.07 5.01
CA ARG A 279 -12.97 -54.89 6.20
C ARG A 279 -11.50 -55.38 6.41
N LEU A 280 -10.92 -54.99 7.57
CA LEU A 280 -10.38 -55.81 8.70
C LEU A 280 -8.95 -55.44 9.21
N TYR A 281 -8.90 -55.15 10.52
CA TYR A 281 -7.99 -55.64 11.60
C TYR A 281 -6.49 -55.25 11.74
N SER A 282 -6.22 -54.59 12.88
CA SER A 282 -5.39 -54.99 14.06
C SER A 282 -3.86 -54.90 14.11
N GLY A 283 -3.39 -54.42 15.27
CA GLY A 283 -2.14 -54.80 15.98
C GLY A 283 -1.13 -53.64 16.10
N SER A 284 -0.99 -52.91 17.22
CA SER A 284 -0.46 -53.23 18.57
C SER A 284 1.07 -53.21 18.68
N GLU A 285 1.57 -52.40 19.63
CA GLU A 285 2.77 -52.51 20.51
C GLU A 285 3.38 -51.11 20.73
N GLU A 286 3.07 -50.41 21.83
CA GLU A 286 3.66 -50.46 23.20
C GLU A 286 5.14 -50.06 23.30
N GLY A 287 5.42 -49.04 24.13
CA GLY A 287 6.78 -48.56 24.39
C GLY A 287 6.94 -47.33 25.32
N ASN A 288 6.33 -47.37 26.49
CA ASN A 288 6.69 -46.71 27.77
C ASN A 288 6.81 -45.17 27.98
N PHE A 289 6.12 -44.78 29.07
CA PHE A 289 6.03 -43.51 29.79
C PHE A 289 7.34 -43.03 30.44
N GLU A 290 7.45 -41.71 30.65
CA GLU A 290 7.78 -41.18 31.99
C GLU A 290 7.14 -39.80 32.25
N ILE A 291 6.44 -39.70 33.39
CA ILE A 291 5.79 -38.51 33.96
C ILE A 291 6.73 -37.91 35.03
N LYS A 292 6.94 -36.58 35.03
CA LYS A 292 7.34 -35.84 36.25
C LYS A 292 6.67 -34.46 36.39
N ARG A 293 5.59 -34.48 37.19
CA ARG A 293 5.06 -33.55 38.21
C ARG A 293 5.48 -32.06 38.28
N PHE A 294 4.41 -31.25 38.31
CA PHE A 294 4.14 -29.94 38.93
C PHE A 294 5.03 -29.43 40.08
N ARG A 295 5.20 -28.10 40.13
CA ARG A 295 4.95 -27.27 41.34
C ARG A 295 4.36 -25.89 40.99
N HIS A 296 3.24 -25.59 41.63
CA HIS A 296 2.75 -24.25 41.94
C HIS A 296 3.62 -23.61 43.03
N ASP A 297 3.76 -22.29 43.03
CA ASP A 297 3.84 -21.49 44.25
C ASP A 297 3.11 -20.15 44.04
N GLU A 298 2.19 -19.85 44.96
CA GLU A 298 1.46 -18.59 45.13
C GLU A 298 2.19 -17.67 46.14
N SER A 299 2.22 -16.37 45.89
CA SER A 299 2.14 -15.29 46.90
C SER A 299 2.01 -13.93 46.17
N MET A 300 0.84 -13.28 46.20
CA MET A 300 0.38 -12.22 47.12
C MET A 300 0.94 -10.80 46.85
N LEU A 301 0.07 -10.00 46.20
CA LEU A 301 -0.24 -8.55 46.29
C LEU A 301 0.75 -7.58 46.99
N ASP A 302 1.18 -6.53 46.28
CA ASP A 302 0.80 -5.09 46.46
C ASP A 302 1.82 -4.14 45.77
N GLY A 303 1.35 -3.01 45.21
CA GLY A 303 2.19 -1.80 45.00
C GLY A 303 2.45 -1.27 43.58
N SER A 304 1.57 -0.35 43.14
CA SER A 304 1.85 0.92 42.42
C SER A 304 2.36 0.97 40.94
N LEU A 305 1.45 1.34 40.05
CA LEU A 305 1.50 2.46 39.08
C LEU A 305 2.86 3.16 38.81
N HIS A 306 3.39 3.09 37.57
CA HIS A 306 3.31 4.14 36.51
C HIS A 306 4.31 3.96 35.35
N HIS A 307 3.92 4.49 34.18
CA HIS A 307 4.60 4.71 32.88
C HIS A 307 4.43 3.62 31.80
N THR A 308 3.33 3.60 31.03
CA THR A 308 2.96 4.43 29.85
C THR A 308 3.90 4.30 28.64
N ASN A 309 3.51 3.47 27.66
CA ASN A 309 3.71 3.75 26.24
C ASN A 309 2.32 3.75 25.59
N GLU A 310 1.97 4.88 24.98
CA GLU A 310 0.60 5.32 24.65
C GLU A 310 0.11 4.95 23.23
N ASP A 311 0.65 3.91 22.59
CA ASP A 311 0.33 3.59 21.19
C ASP A 311 -0.61 2.38 20.96
N ASP A 312 -1.13 1.73 22.01
CA ASP A 312 -2.09 0.61 21.90
C ASP A 312 -3.58 1.03 22.04
N ASN A 313 -3.88 2.33 21.97
CA ASN A 313 -5.19 2.90 22.30
C ASN A 313 -6.31 2.74 21.24
N ILE A 314 -6.31 1.69 20.42
CA ILE A 314 -7.45 1.36 19.55
C ILE A 314 -8.00 -0.04 19.86
N ILE A 315 -8.47 -0.26 21.09
CA ILE A 315 -9.67 -1.08 21.36
C ILE A 315 -10.43 -0.45 22.53
N ARG A 316 -11.57 0.18 22.23
CA ARG A 316 -12.52 0.64 23.24
C ARG A 316 -13.05 -0.57 24.03
N GLY A 317 -12.64 -0.68 25.29
CA GLY A 317 -13.31 -1.37 26.40
C GLY A 317 -13.63 -2.85 26.24
N ILE A 318 -13.16 -3.68 27.18
CA ILE A 318 -13.67 -5.05 27.35
C ILE A 318 -15.19 -4.99 27.62
N MET A 319 -16.00 -5.57 26.73
CA MET A 319 -17.46 -5.55 26.85
C MET A 319 -17.94 -6.51 27.94
N ASN A 320 -18.79 -6.03 28.86
CA ASN A 320 -19.44 -6.87 29.85
C ASN A 320 -20.79 -7.37 29.33
N TRP A 321 -20.83 -8.63 28.89
CA TRP A 321 -22.02 -9.23 28.29
C TRP A 321 -23.27 -9.15 29.17
N ASN A 322 -23.11 -9.21 30.50
CA ASN A 322 -24.24 -9.14 31.43
C ASN A 322 -24.97 -7.78 31.44
N LYS A 323 -24.36 -6.74 30.87
CA LYS A 323 -24.96 -5.40 30.75
C LYS A 323 -25.57 -5.14 29.36
N VAL A 324 -25.45 -6.09 28.43
CA VAL A 324 -26.01 -5.97 27.08
C VAL A 324 -27.50 -6.33 27.13
N ILE A 325 -28.35 -5.42 26.67
CA ILE A 325 -29.80 -5.65 26.55
C ILE A 325 -30.12 -5.84 25.07
N ILE A 326 -30.45 -7.07 24.67
CA ILE A 326 -30.88 -7.35 23.30
C ILE A 326 -32.29 -6.79 23.11
N LYS A 327 -32.45 -5.85 22.18
CA LYS A 327 -33.74 -5.23 21.84
C LYS A 327 -34.46 -6.05 20.79
N ASN A 328 -33.85 -6.22 19.62
CA ASN A 328 -34.45 -6.87 18.46
C ASN A 328 -33.40 -7.62 17.63
N GLU A 329 -33.84 -8.65 16.89
CA GLU A 329 -33.10 -9.20 15.75
C GLU A 329 -33.40 -8.33 14.53
N ILE A 330 -32.37 -7.68 13.96
CA ILE A 330 -32.55 -6.70 12.88
C ILE A 330 -32.08 -7.18 11.51
N GLY A 331 -31.43 -8.35 11.46
CA GLY A 331 -31.02 -8.93 10.20
C GLY A 331 -30.41 -10.31 10.36
N ASN A 332 -30.38 -11.06 9.27
CA ASN A 332 -29.66 -12.32 9.16
C ASN A 332 -28.61 -12.15 8.07
N SER A 333 -27.33 -12.27 8.45
CA SER A 333 -26.23 -12.33 7.50
C SER A 333 -25.83 -13.80 7.30
N SER A 334 -25.14 -14.10 6.20
CA SER A 334 -24.57 -15.43 5.94
C SER A 334 -23.74 -15.98 7.11
N ASN A 335 -23.17 -15.10 7.95
CA ASN A 335 -22.27 -15.44 9.05
C ASN A 335 -22.90 -15.26 10.44
N GLY A 336 -24.21 -15.02 10.53
CA GLY A 336 -24.92 -14.93 11.80
C GLY A 336 -25.99 -13.85 11.85
N ILE A 337 -26.74 -13.88 12.95
CA ILE A 337 -27.82 -12.93 13.24
C ILE A 337 -27.22 -11.63 13.75
N ILE A 338 -27.77 -10.51 13.29
CA ILE A 338 -27.43 -9.16 13.74
C ILE A 338 -28.47 -8.71 14.76
N TYR A 339 -28.01 -8.33 15.93
CA TYR A 339 -28.85 -7.87 17.04
C TYR A 339 -28.73 -6.36 17.22
N LEU A 340 -29.86 -5.68 17.33
CA LEU A 340 -29.90 -4.34 17.92
C LEU A 340 -29.88 -4.50 19.44
N VAL A 341 -28.95 -3.84 20.10
CA VAL A 341 -28.78 -3.90 21.55
C VAL A 341 -28.67 -2.52 22.16
N GLU A 342 -28.90 -2.44 23.46
CA GLU A 342 -28.51 -1.31 24.30
C GLU A 342 -27.37 -1.71 25.21
N TYR A 343 -26.31 -0.90 25.22
CA TYR A 343 -25.16 -1.09 26.11
C TYR A 343 -24.60 0.27 26.53
N ASN A 344 -24.47 0.48 27.85
CA ASN A 344 -24.05 1.76 28.44
C ASN A 344 -24.88 2.98 27.97
N GLY A 345 -26.17 2.79 27.68
CA GLY A 345 -27.07 3.85 27.20
C GLY A 345 -26.94 4.18 25.72
N GLU A 346 -26.12 3.44 24.95
CA GLU A 346 -25.99 3.56 23.50
C GLU A 346 -26.68 2.40 22.77
N GLU A 347 -27.28 2.68 21.62
CA GLU A 347 -27.82 1.67 20.72
C GLU A 347 -26.74 1.20 19.74
N LEU A 348 -26.51 -0.12 19.71
CA LEU A 348 -25.45 -0.76 18.93
C LEU A 348 -26.01 -1.89 18.08
N GLU A 349 -25.37 -2.14 16.95
CA GLU A 349 -25.57 -3.36 16.18
C GLU A 349 -24.46 -4.34 16.52
N ILE A 350 -24.83 -5.53 16.99
CA ILE A 350 -23.90 -6.55 17.46
C ILE A 350 -24.05 -7.83 16.64
N LYS A 351 -22.89 -8.35 16.23
CA LYS A 351 -22.66 -9.74 15.87
C LYS A 351 -21.77 -10.39 16.93
N PHE A 352 -22.04 -11.63 17.29
CA PHE A 352 -21.19 -12.35 18.22
C PHE A 352 -21.19 -13.85 17.92
N THR A 353 -20.14 -14.52 18.40
CA THR A 353 -20.04 -15.98 18.40
C THR A 353 -19.65 -16.45 19.80
N GLU A 354 -19.97 -17.71 20.13
CA GLU A 354 -19.35 -18.34 21.30
C GLU A 354 -17.84 -18.54 21.04
N ARG A 355 -17.06 -18.73 22.11
CA ARG A 355 -15.59 -18.81 22.06
C ARG A 355 -15.05 -19.80 21.00
N ASP A 356 -15.62 -21.00 20.96
CA ASP A 356 -15.15 -22.12 20.13
C ASP A 356 -15.99 -22.30 18.86
N ASP A 357 -16.76 -21.28 18.47
CA ASP A 357 -17.58 -21.32 17.25
C ASP A 357 -16.70 -21.16 16.01
N TRP A 358 -16.89 -22.03 15.01
CA TRP A 358 -16.14 -21.99 13.75
C TRP A 358 -16.36 -20.69 12.97
N ARG A 359 -17.52 -20.03 13.16
CA ARG A 359 -17.85 -18.73 12.53
C ARG A 359 -17.03 -17.57 13.08
N ARG A 360 -16.31 -17.77 14.20
CA ARG A 360 -15.44 -16.74 14.79
C ARG A 360 -14.39 -16.24 13.80
N ALA A 361 -13.81 -17.14 13.00
CA ALA A 361 -12.79 -16.78 12.02
C ALA A 361 -13.31 -15.77 10.98
N ASP A 362 -14.56 -15.94 10.55
CA ASP A 362 -15.20 -15.02 9.60
C ASP A 362 -15.53 -13.67 10.26
N LEU A 363 -15.99 -13.68 11.51
CA LEU A 363 -16.29 -12.46 12.24
C LEU A 363 -15.02 -11.67 12.57
N GLU A 364 -13.92 -12.35 12.89
CA GLU A 364 -12.59 -11.76 13.04
C GLU A 364 -12.08 -11.17 11.73
N LYS A 365 -12.28 -11.87 10.61
CA LYS A 365 -11.95 -11.35 9.28
C LYS A 365 -12.71 -10.07 8.98
N GLU A 366 -14.03 -10.04 9.16
CA GLU A 366 -14.84 -8.83 8.95
C GLU A 366 -14.36 -7.69 9.86
N ALA A 367 -14.10 -7.97 11.14
CA ALA A 367 -13.58 -7.00 12.09
C ALA A 367 -12.20 -6.43 11.68
N ARG A 368 -11.32 -7.24 11.08
CA ARG A 368 -10.04 -6.77 10.52
C ARG A 368 -10.24 -5.79 9.36
N ILE A 369 -11.21 -6.05 8.48
CA ILE A 369 -11.55 -5.14 7.37
C ILE A 369 -12.02 -3.79 7.91
N TYR A 370 -12.90 -3.77 8.92
CA TYR A 370 -13.32 -2.51 9.54
C TYR A 370 -12.15 -1.75 10.19
N LYS A 371 -11.20 -2.45 10.83
CA LYS A 371 -9.97 -1.81 11.34
C LYS A 371 -9.14 -1.19 10.22
N ARG A 372 -9.01 -1.88 9.07
CA ARG A 372 -8.30 -1.37 7.89
C ARG A 372 -8.98 -0.14 7.27
N LEU A 373 -10.30 -0.03 7.41
CA LEU A 373 -11.13 1.08 6.94
C LEU A 373 -11.42 2.12 8.03
N SER A 374 -10.54 2.27 9.04
CA SER A 374 -10.75 3.18 10.17
C SER A 374 -11.11 4.62 9.76
N ASN A 375 -10.50 5.12 8.69
CA ASN A 375 -10.70 6.48 8.19
C ASN A 375 -12.05 6.69 7.51
N LEU A 376 -12.77 5.61 7.18
CA LEU A 376 -14.09 5.65 6.54
C LEU A 376 -15.24 5.47 7.53
N GLN A 377 -14.92 5.10 8.77
CA GLN A 377 -15.90 4.86 9.82
C GLN A 377 -16.65 6.14 10.22
N GLY A 378 -17.97 6.05 10.34
CA GLY A 378 -18.86 7.19 10.58
C GLY A 378 -19.08 8.08 9.35
N ILE A 379 -18.44 7.79 8.21
CA ILE A 379 -18.55 8.55 6.96
C ILE A 379 -19.23 7.71 5.88
N HIS A 380 -18.63 6.55 5.57
CA HIS A 380 -19.06 5.62 4.51
C HIS A 380 -19.37 4.23 5.02
N ILE A 381 -18.89 3.88 6.21
CA ILE A 381 -19.20 2.61 6.90
C ILE A 381 -19.52 2.92 8.38
N PRO A 382 -20.28 2.06 9.09
CA PRO A 382 -20.55 2.26 10.51
C PRO A 382 -19.28 2.30 11.36
N GLN A 383 -19.25 3.15 12.38
CA GLN A 383 -18.18 3.19 13.35
C GLN A 383 -18.20 1.95 14.24
N VAL A 384 -17.03 1.33 14.37
CA VAL A 384 -16.80 0.25 15.33
C VAL A 384 -16.78 0.81 16.74
N LYS A 385 -17.59 0.20 17.61
CA LYS A 385 -17.63 0.53 19.04
C LYS A 385 -16.91 -0.53 19.88
N TYR A 386 -17.04 -1.81 19.54
CA TYR A 386 -16.39 -2.91 20.28
C TYR A 386 -15.92 -4.03 19.33
N ILE A 387 -14.72 -4.55 19.59
CA ILE A 387 -14.18 -5.75 18.93
C ILE A 387 -13.43 -6.56 19.97
N GLY A 388 -13.70 -7.86 20.05
CA GLY A 388 -12.90 -8.80 20.83
C GLY A 388 -13.72 -9.63 21.79
N PHE A 389 -13.05 -10.27 22.74
CA PHE A 389 -13.70 -11.10 23.72
C PHE A 389 -14.43 -10.29 24.79
N THR A 390 -15.57 -10.81 25.24
CA THR A 390 -16.28 -10.31 26.43
C THR A 390 -15.44 -10.50 27.70
N LEU A 391 -15.82 -9.83 28.79
CA LEU A 391 -15.05 -9.80 30.04
C LEU A 391 -14.69 -11.18 30.61
N LYS A 392 -15.54 -12.20 30.44
CA LYS A 392 -15.24 -13.56 30.92
C LYS A 392 -14.70 -14.48 29.82
N GLY A 393 -14.37 -13.94 28.64
CA GLY A 393 -13.85 -14.69 27.50
C GLY A 393 -14.86 -15.64 26.86
N GLU A 394 -16.15 -15.51 27.17
CA GLU A 394 -17.18 -16.44 26.73
C GLU A 394 -17.60 -16.25 25.26
N LYS A 395 -17.57 -15.01 24.76
CA LYS A 395 -18.02 -14.63 23.42
C LYS A 395 -17.01 -13.73 22.73
N TYR A 396 -16.86 -13.90 21.43
CA TYR A 396 -16.22 -12.91 20.57
C TYR A 396 -17.28 -11.99 19.97
N VAL A 397 -17.11 -10.69 20.13
CA VAL A 397 -18.09 -9.66 19.77
C VAL A 397 -17.51 -8.71 18.72
N PHE A 398 -18.35 -8.37 17.74
CA PHE A 398 -18.14 -7.27 16.81
C PHE A 398 -19.37 -6.35 16.87
N ALA A 399 -19.16 -5.12 17.35
CA ALA A 399 -20.22 -4.14 17.56
C ALA A 399 -19.92 -2.84 16.82
N THR A 400 -20.91 -2.33 16.08
CA THR A 400 -20.88 -1.02 15.44
C THR A 400 -21.97 -0.12 16.01
N GLU A 401 -21.87 1.18 15.73
CA GLU A 401 -23.00 2.09 15.94
C GLU A 401 -24.23 1.62 15.14
N HIS A 402 -25.42 1.87 15.70
CA HIS A 402 -26.66 1.63 14.99
C HIS A 402 -26.95 2.76 13.99
N ILE A 403 -27.25 2.38 12.75
CA ILE A 403 -27.67 3.32 11.71
C ILE A 403 -29.19 3.30 11.62
N LYS A 404 -29.85 4.42 11.96
CA LYS A 404 -31.30 4.54 11.84
C LYS A 404 -31.68 4.67 10.37
N LYS A 405 -32.27 3.62 9.81
CA LYS A 405 -32.68 3.58 8.41
C LYS A 405 -33.80 4.59 8.14
N THR A 406 -33.57 5.52 7.22
CA THR A 406 -34.53 6.57 6.85
C THR A 406 -35.31 6.24 5.59
N SER A 407 -34.67 5.57 4.63
CA SER A 407 -35.31 5.23 3.36
C SER A 407 -34.78 3.93 2.77
N ARG A 408 -35.42 3.49 1.68
CA ARG A 408 -34.82 2.48 0.79
C ARG A 408 -33.70 3.10 -0.03
N LEU A 409 -32.89 2.25 -0.65
CA LEU A 409 -31.91 2.68 -1.64
C LEU A 409 -32.66 3.20 -2.89
N LEU A 410 -32.25 4.35 -3.42
CA LEU A 410 -32.96 5.06 -4.50
C LEU A 410 -31.94 5.64 -5.47
N GLN A 411 -32.35 5.94 -6.71
CA GLN A 411 -31.45 6.48 -7.73
C GLN A 411 -30.65 7.71 -7.30
N ARG A 412 -31.24 8.59 -6.48
CA ARG A 412 -30.57 9.77 -5.93
C ARG A 412 -29.34 9.46 -5.06
N HIS A 413 -29.23 8.23 -4.55
CA HIS A 413 -28.12 7.76 -3.72
C HIS A 413 -26.96 7.17 -4.52
N LYS A 414 -27.11 7.02 -5.85
CA LYS A 414 -26.12 6.38 -6.72
C LYS A 414 -24.73 6.98 -6.58
N GLU A 415 -24.62 8.31 -6.61
CA GLU A 415 -23.32 9.00 -6.52
C GLU A 415 -22.67 8.80 -5.14
N LYS A 416 -23.46 8.86 -4.06
CA LYS A 416 -22.97 8.62 -2.70
C LYS A 416 -22.47 7.17 -2.53
N ALA A 417 -23.20 6.19 -3.07
CA ALA A 417 -22.82 4.78 -3.03
C ALA A 417 -21.56 4.50 -3.86
N LEU A 418 -21.46 5.07 -5.07
CA LEU A 418 -20.26 4.96 -5.90
C LEU A 418 -19.05 5.60 -5.22
N ASN A 419 -19.23 6.75 -4.55
CA ASN A 419 -18.16 7.38 -3.80
C ASN A 419 -17.71 6.50 -2.63
N ALA A 420 -18.64 5.95 -1.84
CA ALA A 420 -18.30 5.06 -0.72
C ALA A 420 -17.49 3.84 -1.18
N ILE A 421 -17.92 3.18 -2.26
CA ILE A 421 -17.21 2.03 -2.84
C ILE A 421 -15.84 2.44 -3.37
N LYS A 422 -15.73 3.61 -4.01
CA LYS A 422 -14.45 4.14 -4.48
C LYS A 422 -13.48 4.37 -3.31
N GLU A 423 -13.92 4.95 -2.20
CA GLU A 423 -13.07 5.17 -1.02
C GLU A 423 -12.63 3.82 -0.38
N ILE A 424 -13.51 2.81 -0.38
CA ILE A 424 -13.16 1.44 0.05
C ILE A 424 -12.09 0.83 -0.87
N HIS A 425 -12.23 1.00 -2.19
CA HIS A 425 -11.24 0.56 -3.18
C HIS A 425 -9.90 1.30 -3.03
N SER A 426 -9.91 2.60 -2.76
CA SER A 426 -8.70 3.37 -2.47
C SER A 426 -7.96 2.83 -1.24
N ALA A 427 -8.68 2.23 -0.29
CA ALA A 427 -8.08 1.57 0.87
C ALA A 427 -7.48 0.17 0.58
N GLY A 428 -7.65 -0.38 -0.62
CA GLY A 428 -7.16 -1.71 -1.03
C GLY A 428 -8.09 -2.87 -0.78
N ILE A 429 -9.37 -2.59 -0.56
CA ILE A 429 -10.37 -3.59 -0.21
C ILE A 429 -11.38 -3.69 -1.34
N ILE A 430 -11.68 -4.92 -1.78
CA ILE A 430 -12.84 -5.23 -2.63
C ILE A 430 -13.93 -5.77 -1.72
N HIS A 431 -15.14 -5.21 -1.81
CA HIS A 431 -16.24 -5.61 -0.93
C HIS A 431 -16.68 -7.08 -1.16
N MET A 432 -16.65 -7.49 -2.43
CA MET A 432 -17.06 -8.74 -3.06
C MET A 432 -18.57 -9.03 -3.10
N ASP A 433 -19.34 -8.42 -2.20
CA ASP A 433 -20.78 -8.69 -2.06
C ASP A 433 -21.64 -7.42 -2.29
N ILE A 434 -21.61 -6.87 -3.49
CA ILE A 434 -22.42 -5.68 -3.85
C ILE A 434 -23.88 -6.09 -4.09
N CYS A 435 -24.77 -5.77 -3.15
CA CYS A 435 -26.22 -5.96 -3.24
C CYS A 435 -26.98 -4.89 -2.44
N GLU A 436 -28.29 -4.72 -2.68
CA GLU A 436 -29.11 -3.67 -2.02
C GLU A 436 -29.06 -3.75 -0.50
N SER A 437 -29.08 -4.95 0.08
CA SER A 437 -29.08 -5.14 1.55
C SER A 437 -27.79 -4.69 2.22
N ASN A 438 -26.69 -4.58 1.46
CA ASN A 438 -25.39 -4.13 1.96
C ASN A 438 -25.22 -2.60 1.89
N PHE A 439 -26.25 -1.87 1.46
CA PHE A 439 -26.31 -0.41 1.54
C PHE A 439 -27.43 0.03 2.49
N ILE A 440 -27.07 0.77 3.53
CA ILE A 440 -28.02 1.39 4.45
C ILE A 440 -28.10 2.89 4.14
N VAL A 441 -29.32 3.38 3.94
CA VAL A 441 -29.59 4.82 3.86
C VAL A 441 -30.16 5.27 5.20
N GLY A 442 -29.46 6.17 5.89
CA GLY A 442 -29.83 6.54 7.24
C GLY A 442 -28.99 7.65 7.85
N HIS A 443 -29.25 7.89 9.13
CA HIS A 443 -28.49 8.80 9.99
C HIS A 443 -28.07 8.11 11.29
N ILE A 444 -27.05 8.67 11.95
CA ILE A 444 -26.58 8.20 13.26
C ILE A 444 -27.35 8.97 14.34
N ASP A 445 -27.40 10.29 14.25
CA ASP A 445 -28.27 11.18 15.04
C ASP A 445 -29.41 11.73 14.17
N ASP A 446 -30.59 11.96 14.75
CA ASP A 446 -31.76 12.54 14.06
C ASP A 446 -31.48 13.95 13.49
N LYS A 447 -30.39 14.58 13.95
CA LYS A 447 -29.90 15.88 13.45
C LYS A 447 -28.92 15.77 12.28
N ASP A 448 -28.43 14.58 11.97
CA ASP A 448 -27.47 14.37 10.88
C ASP A 448 -28.14 14.34 9.51
N GLU A 449 -27.37 14.69 8.48
CA GLU A 449 -27.81 14.47 7.09
C GLU A 449 -27.89 12.97 6.76
N GLU A 450 -28.87 12.62 5.93
CA GLU A 450 -29.03 11.28 5.37
C GLU A 450 -27.80 10.88 4.55
N ARG A 451 -27.19 9.76 4.93
CA ARG A 451 -25.98 9.19 4.33
C ARG A 451 -26.22 7.77 3.83
N VAL A 452 -25.30 7.32 2.97
CA VAL A 452 -25.24 5.95 2.48
C VAL A 452 -24.08 5.26 3.17
N PHE A 453 -24.36 4.19 3.89
CA PHE A 453 -23.38 3.36 4.57
C PHE A 453 -23.28 2.02 3.87
N VAL A 454 -22.05 1.53 3.70
CA VAL A 454 -21.75 0.20 3.21
C VAL A 454 -21.50 -0.72 4.41
N ILE A 455 -22.08 -1.92 4.38
CA ILE A 455 -21.94 -2.95 5.41
C ILE A 455 -21.73 -4.33 4.76
N GLY A 456 -21.35 -5.33 5.56
CA GLY A 456 -21.29 -6.72 5.09
C GLY A 456 -19.93 -7.12 4.51
N PHE A 457 -18.86 -6.82 5.24
CA PHE A 457 -17.48 -7.00 4.75
C PHE A 457 -16.91 -8.42 4.94
N TYR A 458 -17.74 -9.40 5.27
CA TYR A 458 -17.28 -10.77 5.53
C TYR A 458 -16.61 -11.43 4.29
N SER A 459 -17.18 -11.18 3.11
CA SER A 459 -16.66 -11.67 1.83
C SER A 459 -15.52 -10.82 1.28
N SER A 460 -15.24 -9.68 1.90
CA SER A 460 -14.28 -8.74 1.37
C SER A 460 -12.88 -9.35 1.30
N LYS A 461 -12.14 -8.89 0.31
CA LYS A 461 -10.74 -9.24 0.11
C LYS A 461 -9.90 -8.01 0.41
N ASP A 462 -8.93 -8.18 1.30
CA ASP A 462 -7.89 -7.19 1.51
C ASP A 462 -6.71 -7.55 0.61
N PHE A 463 -6.57 -6.82 -0.49
CA PHE A 463 -5.49 -7.05 -1.44
C PHE A 463 -4.14 -6.50 -0.94
N LYS A 464 -4.10 -5.84 0.22
CA LYS A 464 -2.84 -5.49 0.90
C LYS A 464 -2.34 -6.65 1.78
N ASP A 465 -3.23 -7.44 2.36
CA ASP A 465 -2.87 -8.62 3.17
C ASP A 465 -2.69 -9.88 2.30
N GLU A 466 -3.43 -10.02 1.20
CA GLU A 466 -3.32 -11.13 0.25
C GLU A 466 -2.15 -10.90 -0.74
N GLN A 467 -0.90 -11.02 -0.27
CA GLN A 467 0.37 -10.75 -0.99
C GLN A 467 0.63 -11.59 -2.27
N HIS A 468 -0.34 -12.39 -2.72
CA HIS A 468 -0.18 -13.35 -3.82
C HIS A 468 -1.16 -13.16 -4.99
N ALA A 469 -2.07 -12.19 -4.93
CA ALA A 469 -3.01 -11.91 -6.02
C ALA A 469 -2.42 -10.91 -7.05
N PRO A 470 -2.39 -11.23 -8.36
CA PRO A 470 -1.93 -10.30 -9.39
C PRO A 470 -2.74 -9.00 -9.44
N ILE A 471 -2.07 -7.86 -9.64
CA ILE A 471 -2.66 -6.50 -9.69
C ILE A 471 -3.77 -6.37 -10.76
N ALA A 472 -3.63 -7.10 -11.87
CA ALA A 472 -4.66 -7.18 -12.91
C ALA A 472 -5.99 -7.69 -12.35
N SER A 473 -5.95 -8.64 -11.41
CA SER A 473 -7.15 -9.17 -10.75
C SER A 473 -7.83 -8.10 -9.91
N TYR A 474 -7.09 -7.28 -9.16
CA TYR A 474 -7.66 -6.21 -8.33
C TYR A 474 -8.46 -5.19 -9.16
N HIS A 475 -7.88 -4.69 -10.25
CA HIS A 475 -8.56 -3.74 -11.15
C HIS A 475 -9.81 -4.34 -11.81
N ILE A 476 -9.73 -5.60 -12.23
CA ILE A 476 -10.90 -6.34 -12.75
C ILE A 476 -12.00 -6.38 -11.70
N TYR A 477 -11.67 -6.62 -10.43
CA TYR A 477 -12.66 -6.62 -9.35
C TYR A 477 -13.22 -5.21 -9.06
N MET A 478 -12.39 -4.17 -9.03
CA MET A 478 -12.86 -2.78 -8.83
C MET A 478 -13.88 -2.36 -9.90
N GLU A 479 -13.53 -2.54 -11.18
CA GLU A 479 -14.43 -2.21 -12.29
C GLU A 479 -15.68 -3.10 -12.29
N SER A 480 -15.54 -4.37 -11.90
CA SER A 480 -16.67 -5.27 -11.71
C SER A 480 -17.62 -4.76 -10.63
N GLU A 481 -17.12 -4.35 -9.46
CA GLU A 481 -17.94 -3.82 -8.38
C GLU A 481 -18.61 -2.50 -8.74
N LYS A 482 -17.87 -1.57 -9.35
CA LYS A 482 -18.43 -0.33 -9.86
C LYS A 482 -19.59 -0.61 -10.81
N LYS A 483 -19.41 -1.53 -11.76
CA LYS A 483 -20.48 -1.94 -12.69
C LYS A 483 -21.65 -2.59 -11.95
N LYS A 484 -21.40 -3.40 -10.92
CA LYS A 484 -22.48 -3.97 -10.08
C LYS A 484 -23.27 -2.88 -9.36
N VAL A 485 -22.61 -1.85 -8.82
CA VAL A 485 -23.29 -0.70 -8.21
C VAL A 485 -24.13 0.02 -9.28
N GLU A 486 -23.55 0.34 -10.44
CA GLU A 486 -24.27 1.01 -11.52
C GLU A 486 -25.50 0.21 -12.00
N ASN A 487 -25.37 -1.11 -12.13
CA ASN A 487 -26.47 -2.00 -12.48
C ASN A 487 -27.54 -2.05 -11.40
N LEU A 488 -27.13 -2.16 -10.12
CA LEU A 488 -28.04 -2.14 -8.97
C LEU A 488 -28.93 -0.90 -9.02
N PHE A 489 -28.34 0.28 -9.22
CA PHE A 489 -29.10 1.52 -9.31
C PHE A 489 -29.96 1.63 -10.58
N THR A 490 -29.51 1.08 -11.70
CA THR A 490 -30.33 1.03 -12.93
C THR A 490 -31.60 0.19 -12.73
N GLN A 491 -31.54 -0.86 -11.92
CA GLN A 491 -32.68 -1.72 -11.60
C GLN A 491 -33.67 -1.10 -10.60
N LEU A 492 -33.25 -0.08 -9.84
CA LEU A 492 -34.10 0.66 -8.90
C LEU A 492 -35.03 1.69 -9.61
N GLN A 493 -35.15 1.64 -10.94
CA GLN A 493 -36.00 2.53 -11.75
C GLN A 493 -37.51 2.20 -11.72
N TYR A 494 -37.96 1.20 -10.96
CA TYR A 494 -39.37 0.80 -10.87
C TYR A 494 -39.90 0.80 -9.43
#